data_AF-A0A7V1ZG58-F1
#
_entry.id   AF-A0A7V1ZG58-F1
#
_cell.length_a   1.000
_cell.length_b   1.000
_cell.length_c   1.000
_cell.angle_alpha   90.00
_cell.angle_beta   90.00
_cell.angle_gamma   90.00
#
_symmetry.space_group_name_H-M   'P 1'
#
loop_
_entity.id
_entity.type
_entity.pdbx_description
1 polymer ?
#
loop_
_entity_poly.entity_id
_entity_poly.type
_entity_poly.pdbx_seq_one_letter_code
_entity_poly.pdbx_strand_id
1 'polypeptide(L)'
;MKVLHITNIKGGGIGTFLKILEKRGQIIWEMKKQKKPPLSINEVDIIILHGYIPNFNFEPFKNKIKIYYFQGLREVSKRMILNKFEFNPYHILKLIKFKNWLRNFDYFISVSFSMSFMAKKFYNVNSFILHYPLDFDSLPKIERNKNDNVLLWIGRNAWIKGLNKFLELMKLLTNYEGWILGVEGKNYNNIKFFGYVNNVYEFINKAKAIIITSYYEAFPYVCLESLYYGVPVLVLNSAGGAFEIL
;
A
#
# COMPACT_ATOMS: atom_id res chain seq x y z
N MET A 1 28.70 0.34 1.48
CA MET A 1 27.70 0.68 0.45
C MET A 1 26.58 1.50 1.09
N LYS A 2 26.40 2.75 0.68
CA LYS A 2 25.39 3.68 1.20
C LYS A 2 24.16 3.70 0.31
N VAL A 3 22.99 3.50 0.93
CA VAL A 3 21.69 3.46 0.25
C VAL A 3 20.88 4.69 0.61
N LEU A 4 20.32 5.37 -0.40
CA LEU A 4 19.38 6.48 -0.24
C LEU A 4 17.99 6.06 -0.69
N HIS A 5 17.05 6.00 0.24
CA HIS A 5 15.64 5.76 -0.07
C HIS A 5 14.96 7.07 -0.41
N ILE A 6 14.24 7.13 -1.52
CA ILE A 6 13.61 8.35 -2.03
C ILE A 6 12.10 8.15 -2.13
N THR A 7 11.33 9.09 -1.60
CA THR A 7 9.87 9.08 -1.69
C THR A 7 9.28 10.48 -1.83
N ASN A 8 8.11 10.56 -2.45
CA ASN A 8 7.28 11.76 -2.42
C ASN A 8 6.32 11.80 -1.22
N ILE A 9 5.98 10.66 -0.61
CA ILE A 9 4.95 10.57 0.43
C ILE A 9 5.34 9.49 1.44
N LYS A 10 5.37 9.81 2.73
CA LYS A 10 5.31 8.82 3.83
C LYS A 10 3.87 8.70 4.35
N GLY A 11 3.07 7.77 3.80
CA GLY A 11 1.69 7.54 4.26
C GLY A 11 1.12 6.17 3.88
N GLY A 12 0.27 5.59 4.72
CA GLY A 12 -0.18 4.19 4.57
C GLY A 12 0.98 3.18 4.74
N GLY A 13 0.86 1.99 4.15
CA GLY A 13 1.83 0.90 4.32
C GLY A 13 3.28 1.26 3.94
N ILE A 14 3.47 2.01 2.84
CA ILE A 14 4.79 2.56 2.46
C ILE A 14 5.38 3.43 3.58
N GLY A 15 4.56 4.25 4.24
CA GLY A 15 4.99 5.09 5.34
C GLY A 15 5.44 4.26 6.55
N THR A 16 4.71 3.19 6.88
CA THR A 16 5.10 2.24 7.94
C THR A 16 6.44 1.61 7.62
N PHE A 17 6.61 1.06 6.41
CA PHE A 17 7.86 0.45 5.99
C PHE A 17 9.06 1.42 6.05
N LEU A 18 8.90 2.64 5.51
CA LEU A 18 9.97 3.64 5.52
C LEU A 18 10.35 4.09 6.93
N LYS A 19 9.40 4.14 7.88
CA LYS A 19 9.70 4.41 9.30
C LYS A 19 10.53 3.29 9.92
N ILE A 20 10.24 2.03 9.59
CA ILE A 20 11.03 0.88 10.07
C ILE A 20 12.47 0.97 9.55
N LEU A 21 12.65 1.31 8.27
CA LEU A 21 13.98 1.52 7.70
C LEU A 21 14.73 2.67 8.39
N GLU A 22 14.06 3.79 8.62
CA GLU A 22 14.62 4.97 9.31
C GLU A 22 15.07 4.63 10.74
N LYS A 23 14.27 3.88 11.52
CA LYS A 23 14.67 3.36 12.84
C LYS A 23 15.91 2.47 12.78
N ARG A 24 16.10 1.74 11.67
CA ARG A 24 17.29 0.89 11.42
C ARG A 24 18.47 1.67 10.83
N GLY A 25 18.45 3.00 10.90
CA GLY A 25 19.53 3.87 10.45
C GLY A 25 19.60 4.08 8.94
N GLN A 26 18.59 3.66 8.18
CA GLN A 26 18.54 3.93 6.74
C GLN A 26 18.15 5.39 6.48
N ILE A 27 18.69 5.95 5.40
CA ILE A 27 18.54 7.36 5.09
C ILE A 27 17.39 7.54 4.09
N ILE A 28 16.40 8.34 4.48
CA ILE A 28 15.20 8.59 3.69
C ILE A 28 15.16 10.05 3.25
N TRP A 29 15.11 10.28 1.95
CA TRP A 29 14.81 11.58 1.36
C TRP A 29 13.33 11.68 1.01
N GLU A 30 12.58 12.46 1.80
CA GLU A 30 11.18 12.79 1.53
C GLU A 30 11.10 14.11 0.75
N MET A 31 11.04 14.03 -0.59
CA MET A 31 11.18 15.18 -1.49
C MET A 31 10.12 16.27 -1.29
N LYS A 32 8.93 15.92 -0.78
CA LYS A 32 7.90 16.90 -0.44
C LYS A 32 8.22 17.74 0.79
N LYS A 33 9.06 17.25 1.69
CA LYS A 33 9.47 17.96 2.92
C LYS A 33 10.85 18.60 2.77
N GLN A 34 11.74 17.96 2.01
CA GLN A 34 13.13 18.37 1.87
C GLN A 34 13.45 18.61 0.40
N LYS A 35 13.78 19.86 0.04
CA LYS A 35 14.15 20.21 -1.35
C LYS A 35 15.46 19.59 -1.81
N LYS A 36 16.39 19.34 -0.88
CA LYS A 36 17.71 18.75 -1.14
C LYS A 36 17.85 17.41 -0.41
N PRO A 37 18.66 16.48 -0.94
CA PRO A 37 18.91 15.21 -0.27
C PRO A 37 19.64 15.44 1.07
N PRO A 38 19.40 14.57 2.07
CA PRO A 38 20.05 14.64 3.39
C PRO A 38 21.53 14.21 3.36
N LEU A 39 21.99 13.68 2.22
CA LEU A 39 23.39 13.31 1.97
C LEU A 39 23.88 13.97 0.70
N SER A 40 25.21 14.16 0.62
CA SER A 40 25.86 14.42 -0.65
C SER A 40 25.64 13.24 -1.60
N ILE A 41 25.24 13.53 -2.84
CA ILE A 41 24.97 12.52 -3.88
C ILE A 41 26.23 11.69 -4.18
N ASN A 42 27.42 12.27 -3.98
CA ASN A 42 28.68 11.56 -4.16
C ASN A 42 28.85 10.40 -3.18
N GLU A 43 28.27 10.50 -1.98
CA GLU A 43 28.36 9.47 -0.95
C GLU A 43 27.37 8.32 -1.14
N VAL A 44 26.39 8.46 -2.04
CA VAL A 44 25.35 7.45 -2.26
C VAL A 44 25.83 6.46 -3.30
N ASP A 45 25.70 5.16 -3.04
CA ASP A 45 26.02 4.10 -4.02
C ASP A 45 24.75 3.61 -4.73
N ILE A 46 23.65 3.52 -3.99
CA ILE A 46 22.36 3.02 -4.46
C ILE A 46 21.26 4.02 -4.11
N ILE A 47 20.36 4.27 -5.05
CA ILE A 47 19.06 4.91 -4.76
C ILE A 47 17.92 3.90 -4.89
N ILE A 48 16.95 3.98 -3.98
CA ILE A 48 15.73 3.18 -4.04
C ILE A 48 14.53 4.12 -4.06
N LEU A 49 13.78 4.14 -5.16
CA LEU A 49 12.57 4.96 -5.27
C LEU A 49 11.34 4.18 -4.82
N HIS A 50 10.66 4.74 -3.81
CA HIS A 50 9.43 4.20 -3.24
C HIS A 50 8.20 4.91 -3.82
N GLY A 51 7.97 4.71 -5.11
CA GLY A 51 6.82 5.26 -5.83
C GLY A 51 7.19 6.17 -6.99
N TYR A 52 6.20 6.45 -7.83
CA TYR A 52 6.39 7.20 -9.07
C TYR A 52 6.56 8.70 -8.81
N ILE A 53 7.64 9.27 -9.36
CA ILE A 53 7.98 10.69 -9.29
C ILE A 53 8.20 11.18 -10.73
N PRO A 54 7.16 11.71 -11.41
CA PRO A 54 7.19 11.97 -12.85
C PRO A 54 8.37 12.81 -13.35
N ASN A 55 8.74 13.83 -12.59
CA ASN A 55 9.80 14.79 -12.95
C ASN A 55 11.06 14.57 -12.10
N PHE A 56 11.35 13.33 -11.71
CA PHE A 56 12.57 13.02 -10.97
C PHE A 56 13.80 13.23 -11.85
N ASN A 57 14.75 14.03 -11.38
CA ASN A 57 16.00 14.27 -12.09
C ASN A 57 16.99 13.13 -11.82
N PHE A 58 17.23 12.29 -12.82
CA PHE A 58 18.16 11.16 -12.72
C PHE A 58 19.61 11.53 -13.02
N GLU A 59 19.88 12.70 -13.62
CA GLU A 59 21.24 13.12 -14.01
C GLU A 59 22.27 13.03 -12.87
N PRO A 60 21.97 13.51 -11.65
CA PRO A 60 22.92 13.41 -10.54
C PRO A 60 23.23 11.95 -10.13
N PHE A 61 22.38 11.00 -10.50
CA PHE A 61 22.46 9.60 -10.13
C PHE A 61 22.86 8.68 -11.29
N LYS A 62 23.32 9.24 -12.42
CA LYS A 62 23.63 8.46 -13.64
C LYS A 62 24.57 7.27 -13.39
N ASN A 63 25.58 7.46 -12.54
CA ASN A 63 26.60 6.45 -12.20
C ASN A 63 26.25 5.64 -10.93
N LYS A 64 25.02 5.74 -10.43
CA LYS A 64 24.57 5.04 -9.23
C LYS A 64 23.63 3.89 -9.62
N ILE A 65 23.53 2.88 -8.77
CA ILE A 65 22.53 1.82 -8.94
C ILE A 65 21.15 2.40 -8.59
N LYS A 66 20.20 2.26 -9.50
CA LYS A 66 18.85 2.82 -9.40
C LYS A 66 17.85 1.68 -9.28
N ILE A 67 17.18 1.59 -8.14
CA ILE A 67 16.18 0.57 -7.88
C ILE A 67 14.80 1.21 -7.77
N TYR A 68 13.81 0.62 -8.45
CA TYR A 68 12.41 0.98 -8.24
C TYR A 68 11.70 -0.08 -7.40
N TYR A 69 11.03 0.36 -6.34
CA TYR A 69 10.27 -0.53 -5.47
C TYR A 69 8.76 -0.41 -5.77
N PHE A 70 8.21 -1.42 -6.46
CA PHE A 70 6.79 -1.61 -6.70
C PHE A 70 6.04 -1.95 -5.42
N GLN A 71 5.20 -0.99 -5.01
CA GLN A 71 4.38 -1.07 -3.80
C GLN A 71 2.88 -0.96 -4.12
N GLY A 72 2.55 -0.99 -5.41
CA GLY A 72 1.21 -0.79 -5.92
C GLY A 72 1.21 -0.50 -7.41
N LEU A 73 0.04 -0.60 -8.01
CA LEU A 73 -0.16 -0.34 -9.43
C LEU A 73 -0.25 1.16 -9.67
N ARG A 74 0.62 1.66 -10.56
CA ARG A 74 0.65 3.05 -11.02
C ARG A 74 0.22 3.15 -12.47
N GLU A 75 -0.62 4.15 -12.75
CA GLU A 75 -1.16 4.42 -14.09
C GLU A 75 -1.90 3.25 -14.76
N VAL A 76 -2.27 2.21 -13.98
CA VAL A 76 -3.14 1.12 -14.45
C VAL A 76 -4.58 1.49 -14.13
N SER A 77 -5.45 1.40 -15.14
CA SER A 77 -6.85 1.77 -14.98
C SER A 77 -7.66 0.69 -14.25
N LYS A 78 -8.86 1.07 -13.79
CA LYS A 78 -9.84 0.12 -13.26
C LYS A 78 -10.19 -0.99 -14.25
N ARG A 79 -10.35 -0.68 -15.53
CA ARG A 79 -10.74 -1.66 -16.56
C ARG A 79 -9.63 -2.70 -16.72
N MET A 80 -8.38 -2.26 -16.80
CA MET A 80 -7.22 -3.15 -16.91
C MET A 80 -7.10 -4.09 -15.69
N ILE A 81 -7.28 -3.59 -14.47
CA ILE A 81 -7.25 -4.41 -13.24
C ILE A 81 -8.37 -5.44 -13.24
N LEU A 82 -9.57 -5.04 -13.69
CA LEU A 82 -10.72 -5.94 -13.80
C LEU A 82 -10.67 -6.83 -15.06
N ASN A 83 -9.53 -6.88 -15.77
CA ASN A 83 -9.35 -7.61 -17.04
C ASN A 83 -10.42 -7.29 -18.10
N LYS A 84 -10.91 -6.05 -18.10
CA LYS A 84 -11.83 -5.50 -19.11
C LYS A 84 -11.03 -4.74 -20.17
N PHE A 85 -11.53 -4.74 -21.41
CA PHE A 85 -10.94 -3.99 -22.51
C PHE A 85 -10.81 -2.49 -22.17
N GLU A 86 -9.62 -1.93 -22.41
CA GLU A 86 -9.28 -0.52 -22.19
C GLU A 86 -9.00 0.17 -23.52
N PHE A 87 -9.87 1.10 -23.92
CA PHE A 87 -9.69 1.92 -25.13
C PHE A 87 -9.40 3.39 -24.79
N ASN A 88 -9.38 3.78 -23.51
CA ASN A 88 -9.20 5.18 -23.14
C ASN A 88 -7.75 5.63 -23.44
N PRO A 89 -7.54 6.50 -24.45
CA PRO A 89 -6.19 6.89 -24.87
C PRO A 89 -5.44 7.63 -23.77
N TYR A 90 -6.14 8.36 -22.89
CA TYR A 90 -5.51 9.05 -21.78
C TYR A 90 -4.84 8.08 -20.80
N HIS A 91 -5.50 6.97 -20.46
CA HIS A 91 -4.93 5.95 -19.58
C HIS A 91 -3.77 5.20 -20.25
N ILE A 92 -3.90 4.91 -21.55
CA ILE A 92 -2.83 4.29 -22.35
C ILE A 92 -1.59 5.18 -22.38
N LEU A 93 -1.73 6.48 -22.65
CA LEU A 93 -0.62 7.43 -22.66
C LEU A 93 0.06 7.55 -21.29
N LYS A 94 -0.71 7.57 -20.21
CA LYS A 94 -0.16 7.56 -18.84
C LYS A 94 0.66 6.31 -18.55
N LEU A 95 0.16 5.15 -18.94
CA LEU A 95 0.87 3.89 -18.79
C LEU A 95 2.18 3.89 -19.61
N ILE A 96 2.16 4.38 -20.85
CA ILE A 96 3.36 4.50 -21.69
C ILE A 96 4.38 5.44 -21.04
N LYS A 97 3.95 6.62 -20.55
CA LYS A 97 4.84 7.55 -19.82
C LYS A 97 5.48 6.88 -18.61
N PHE A 98 4.71 6.14 -17.82
CA PHE A 98 5.24 5.42 -16.66
C PHE A 98 6.22 4.31 -17.08
N LYS A 99 5.92 3.52 -18.13
CA LYS A 99 6.85 2.53 -18.70
C LYS A 99 8.16 3.15 -19.15
N ASN A 100 8.11 4.28 -19.84
CA ASN A 100 9.32 4.99 -20.26
C ASN A 100 10.13 5.49 -19.07
N TRP A 101 9.46 5.99 -18.03
CA TRP A 101 10.12 6.39 -16.79
C TRP A 101 10.81 5.22 -16.09
N LEU A 102 10.21 4.02 -16.09
CA LEU A 102 10.83 2.81 -15.52
C LEU A 102 12.13 2.39 -16.22
N ARG A 103 12.40 2.84 -17.45
CA ARG A 103 13.65 2.54 -18.18
C ARG A 103 14.89 3.19 -17.55
N ASN A 104 14.71 4.11 -16.60
CA ASN A 104 15.80 4.75 -15.87
C ASN A 104 16.33 3.90 -14.70
N PHE A 105 15.75 2.73 -14.43
CA PHE A 105 16.12 1.88 -13.30
C PHE A 105 16.86 0.64 -13.76
N ASP A 106 17.85 0.24 -12.96
CA ASP A 106 18.69 -0.93 -13.19
C ASP A 106 18.01 -2.20 -12.64
N TYR A 107 17.35 -2.08 -11.50
CA TYR A 107 16.67 -3.20 -10.82
C TYR A 107 15.30 -2.81 -10.29
N PHE A 108 14.49 -3.84 -10.05
CA PHE A 108 13.13 -3.68 -9.57
C PHE A 108 12.87 -4.63 -8.40
N ILE A 109 12.17 -4.13 -7.39
CA ILE A 109 11.70 -4.91 -6.25
C ILE A 109 10.19 -4.81 -6.22
N SER A 110 9.49 -5.92 -5.94
CA SER A 110 8.06 -5.97 -5.70
C SER A 110 7.78 -6.44 -4.28
N VAL A 111 6.76 -5.86 -3.65
CA VAL A 111 6.37 -6.19 -2.26
C VAL A 111 5.78 -7.60 -2.11
N SER A 112 5.46 -8.27 -3.21
CA SER A 112 4.75 -9.53 -3.23
C SER A 112 4.91 -10.24 -4.58
N PHE A 113 4.68 -11.55 -4.61
CA PHE A 113 4.61 -12.34 -5.84
C PHE A 113 3.52 -11.82 -6.77
N SER A 114 2.33 -11.51 -6.23
CA SER A 114 1.23 -10.89 -6.97
C SER A 114 1.64 -9.55 -7.57
N MET A 115 2.37 -8.71 -6.83
CA MET A 115 2.88 -7.44 -7.37
C MET A 115 3.96 -7.67 -8.42
N SER A 116 4.83 -8.66 -8.27
CA SER A 116 5.82 -9.04 -9.28
C SER A 116 5.14 -9.50 -10.58
N PHE A 117 4.11 -10.36 -10.46
CA PHE A 117 3.28 -10.79 -11.58
C PHE A 117 2.60 -9.60 -12.27
N MET A 118 2.01 -8.69 -11.51
CA MET A 118 1.34 -7.52 -12.09
C MET A 118 2.35 -6.53 -12.71
N ALA A 119 3.55 -6.39 -12.14
CA ALA A 119 4.63 -5.59 -12.72
C ALA A 119 5.09 -6.17 -14.07
N LYS A 120 5.22 -7.50 -14.15
CA LYS A 120 5.51 -8.19 -15.41
C LYS A 120 4.38 -8.01 -16.42
N LYS A 121 3.13 -8.23 -16.01
CA LYS A 121 1.94 -8.13 -16.86
C LYS A 121 1.75 -6.73 -17.44
N PHE A 122 1.79 -5.69 -16.61
CA PHE A 122 1.44 -4.34 -17.04
C PHE A 122 2.62 -3.51 -17.51
N TYR A 123 3.83 -3.73 -16.96
CA TYR A 123 4.99 -2.91 -17.24
C TYR A 123 6.10 -3.66 -18.00
N ASN A 124 5.96 -4.98 -18.21
CA ASN A 124 7.00 -5.86 -18.74
C ASN A 124 8.31 -5.81 -17.93
N VAL A 125 8.18 -5.73 -16.61
CA VAL A 125 9.30 -5.66 -15.67
C VAL A 125 9.38 -6.92 -14.84
N ASN A 126 10.56 -7.53 -14.76
CA ASN A 126 10.86 -8.58 -13.80
C ASN A 126 11.41 -7.93 -12.53
N SER A 127 11.00 -8.43 -11.36
CA SER A 127 11.42 -7.87 -10.07
C SER A 127 11.77 -8.95 -9.06
N PHE A 128 12.74 -8.64 -8.20
CA PHE A 128 12.96 -9.40 -6.97
C PHE A 128 11.79 -9.20 -6.01
N ILE A 129 11.50 -10.19 -5.19
CA ILE A 129 10.39 -10.12 -4.25
C ILE A 129 10.95 -9.89 -2.86
N LEU A 130 10.46 -8.85 -2.21
CA LEU A 130 10.79 -8.52 -0.83
C LEU A 130 9.51 -8.10 -0.14
N HIS A 131 9.01 -8.94 0.77
CA HIS A 131 7.82 -8.59 1.55
C HIS A 131 8.09 -7.45 2.51
N TYR A 132 7.03 -6.73 2.86
CA TYR A 132 7.13 -5.76 3.93
C TYR A 132 7.33 -6.44 5.29
N PRO A 133 8.23 -5.92 6.13
CA PRO A 133 8.34 -6.34 7.51
C PRO A 133 7.23 -5.71 8.37
N LEU A 134 6.86 -6.41 9.45
CA LEU A 134 6.12 -5.83 10.57
C LEU A 134 7.09 -5.62 11.74
N ASP A 135 7.07 -4.43 12.34
CA ASP A 135 7.89 -4.09 13.51
C ASP A 135 7.05 -4.28 14.77
N PHE A 136 7.12 -5.47 15.36
CA PHE A 136 6.32 -5.85 16.53
C PHE A 136 6.57 -4.93 17.73
N ASP A 137 7.80 -4.44 17.92
CA ASP A 137 8.15 -3.54 19.02
C ASP A 137 7.50 -2.17 18.89
N SER A 138 7.07 -1.79 17.68
CA SER A 138 6.35 -0.55 17.42
C SER A 138 4.83 -0.64 17.60
N LEU A 139 4.30 -1.86 17.69
CA LEU A 139 2.87 -2.08 17.83
C LEU A 139 2.46 -1.93 19.30
N PRO A 140 1.38 -1.20 19.62
CA PRO A 140 0.94 -1.06 20.99
C PRO A 140 0.57 -2.41 21.58
N LYS A 141 1.00 -2.67 22.81
CA LYS A 141 0.57 -3.84 23.57
C LYS A 141 -0.83 -3.57 24.10
N ILE A 142 -1.82 -4.24 23.52
CA ILE A 142 -3.24 -4.09 23.87
C ILE A 142 -3.78 -5.48 24.16
N GLU A 143 -4.50 -5.62 25.27
CA GLU A 143 -5.20 -6.87 25.59
C GLU A 143 -6.41 -7.05 24.68
N ARG A 144 -6.60 -8.28 24.17
CA ARG A 144 -7.67 -8.60 23.23
C ARG A 144 -9.05 -8.38 23.86
N ASN A 145 -9.83 -7.44 23.32
CA ASN A 145 -11.18 -7.15 23.78
C ASN A 145 -12.19 -7.30 22.64
N LYS A 146 -12.52 -8.55 22.30
CA LYS A 146 -13.35 -8.89 21.15
C LYS A 146 -14.81 -8.50 21.33
N ASN A 147 -15.35 -7.79 20.34
CA ASN A 147 -16.77 -7.61 20.13
C ASN A 147 -17.21 -8.47 18.94
N ASP A 148 -18.02 -9.50 19.22
CA ASP A 148 -18.50 -10.45 18.23
C ASP A 148 -19.51 -9.89 17.21
N ASN A 149 -19.92 -8.63 17.37
CA ASN A 149 -20.86 -7.97 16.47
C ASN A 149 -20.18 -6.98 15.51
N VAL A 150 -18.86 -6.75 15.60
CA VAL A 150 -18.18 -5.70 14.80
C VAL A 150 -17.39 -6.29 13.63
N LEU A 151 -17.72 -5.88 12.41
CA LEU A 151 -16.92 -6.10 11.21
C LEU A 151 -16.24 -4.80 10.81
N LEU A 152 -14.92 -4.83 10.62
CA LEU A 152 -14.12 -3.63 10.45
C LEU A 152 -13.54 -3.55 9.04
N TRP A 153 -13.72 -2.39 8.40
CA TRP A 153 -13.12 -2.03 7.13
C TRP A 153 -12.19 -0.82 7.34
N ILE A 154 -10.95 -0.93 6.86
CA ILE A 154 -9.93 0.12 7.01
C ILE A 154 -9.38 0.47 5.63
N GLY A 155 -9.50 1.72 5.22
CA GLY A 155 -8.97 2.17 3.95
C GLY A 155 -9.33 3.61 3.63
N ARG A 156 -8.72 4.12 2.55
CA ARG A 156 -9.06 5.43 1.98
C ARG A 156 -10.25 5.30 1.02
N ASN A 157 -10.94 6.42 0.75
CA ASN A 157 -11.99 6.47 -0.26
C ASN A 157 -11.40 6.39 -1.68
N ALA A 158 -11.10 5.17 -2.13
CA ALA A 158 -10.58 4.88 -3.45
C ALA A 158 -11.29 3.65 -4.02
N TRP A 159 -11.66 3.71 -5.30
CA TRP A 159 -12.40 2.62 -5.96
C TRP A 159 -11.72 1.25 -5.79
N ILE A 160 -10.38 1.21 -5.79
CA ILE A 160 -9.60 -0.03 -5.69
C ILE A 160 -9.76 -0.70 -4.31
N LYS A 161 -10.09 0.07 -3.26
CA LYS A 161 -10.33 -0.43 -1.90
C LYS A 161 -11.73 -1.04 -1.73
N GLY A 162 -12.61 -0.84 -2.71
CA GLY A 162 -13.89 -1.54 -2.79
C GLY A 162 -14.84 -1.28 -1.62
N LEU A 163 -14.87 -0.04 -1.08
CA LEU A 163 -15.80 0.32 0.00
C LEU A 163 -17.26 0.00 -0.34
N ASN A 164 -17.67 0.20 -1.60
CA ASN A 164 -19.01 -0.14 -2.08
C ASN A 164 -19.40 -1.60 -1.81
N LYS A 165 -18.47 -2.55 -1.98
CA LYS A 165 -18.70 -3.97 -1.70
C LYS A 165 -18.87 -4.25 -0.22
N PHE A 166 -18.12 -3.54 0.63
CA PHE A 166 -18.29 -3.64 2.08
C PHE A 166 -19.67 -3.12 2.49
N LEU A 167 -20.10 -1.99 1.94
CA LEU A 167 -21.46 -1.45 2.19
C LEU A 167 -22.56 -2.40 1.70
N GLU A 168 -22.39 -3.04 0.54
CA GLU A 168 -23.30 -4.09 0.05
C GLU A 168 -23.36 -5.29 0.99
N LEU A 169 -22.21 -5.76 1.48
CA LEU A 169 -22.14 -6.85 2.46
C LEU A 169 -22.89 -6.49 3.75
N MET A 170 -22.71 -5.28 4.27
CA MET A 170 -23.36 -4.85 5.52
C MET A 170 -24.88 -4.73 5.41
N LYS A 171 -25.44 -4.54 4.21
CA LYS A 171 -26.89 -4.61 3.98
C LYS A 171 -27.44 -6.03 4.17
N LEU A 172 -26.63 -7.06 3.91
CA LEU A 172 -27.00 -8.46 4.09
C LEU A 172 -26.76 -8.94 5.53
N LEU A 173 -25.78 -8.33 6.21
CA LEU A 173 -25.36 -8.68 7.56
C LEU A 173 -25.87 -7.67 8.59
N THR A 174 -27.19 -7.48 8.65
CA THR A 174 -27.84 -6.48 9.50
C THR A 174 -27.61 -6.69 11.00
N ASN A 175 -27.31 -7.92 11.43
CA ASN A 175 -26.98 -8.26 12.82
C ASN A 175 -25.56 -7.83 13.25
N TYR A 176 -24.73 -7.39 12.30
CA TYR A 176 -23.38 -6.90 12.56
C TYR A 176 -23.30 -5.39 12.39
N GLU A 177 -22.49 -4.72 13.19
CA GLU A 177 -22.06 -3.36 12.95
C GLU A 177 -20.89 -3.33 11.96
N GLY A 178 -21.00 -2.51 10.92
CA GLY A 178 -19.94 -2.25 9.96
C GLY A 178 -19.20 -0.97 10.34
N TRP A 179 -17.98 -1.10 10.85
CA TRP A 179 -17.14 0.05 11.22
C TRP A 179 -16.20 0.40 10.06
N ILE A 180 -16.16 1.66 9.67
CA ILE A 180 -15.40 2.16 8.52
C ILE A 180 -14.40 3.21 9.00
N LEU A 181 -13.11 2.93 8.82
CA LEU A 181 -12.01 3.81 9.18
C LEU A 181 -11.30 4.30 7.91
N GLY A 182 -10.89 5.58 7.92
CA GLY A 182 -10.17 6.27 6.84
C GLY A 182 -11.07 6.92 5.79
N VAL A 183 -12.38 6.96 6.01
CA VAL A 183 -13.38 7.60 5.14
C VAL A 183 -14.38 8.38 5.98
N GLU A 184 -14.56 9.66 5.65
CA GLU A 184 -15.61 10.50 6.23
C GLU A 184 -16.97 10.10 5.66
N GLY A 185 -18.00 10.09 6.51
CA GLY A 185 -19.36 9.74 6.10
C GLY A 185 -20.38 9.93 7.23
N LYS A 186 -21.66 9.91 6.86
CA LYS A 186 -22.76 9.93 7.82
C LYS A 186 -23.08 8.50 8.24
N ASN A 187 -23.27 8.26 9.54
CA ASN A 187 -23.73 6.97 10.04
C ASN A 187 -25.15 6.67 9.54
N TYR A 188 -25.43 5.41 9.20
CA TYR A 188 -26.76 4.97 8.82
C TYR A 188 -26.92 3.46 9.04
N ASN A 189 -28.13 3.03 9.40
CA ASN A 189 -28.43 1.63 9.73
C ASN A 189 -27.40 1.06 10.73
N ASN A 190 -26.77 -0.06 10.37
CA ASN A 190 -25.72 -0.73 11.11
C ASN A 190 -24.30 -0.27 10.72
N ILE A 191 -24.15 0.83 9.98
CA ILE A 191 -22.86 1.32 9.47
C ILE A 191 -22.42 2.57 10.22
N LYS A 192 -21.17 2.55 10.69
CA LYS A 192 -20.52 3.65 11.42
C LYS A 192 -19.25 4.10 10.70
N PHE A 193 -19.20 5.37 10.31
CA PHE A 193 -18.01 6.03 9.77
C PHE A 193 -17.27 6.72 10.89
N PHE A 194 -15.98 6.43 11.03
CA PHE A 194 -15.11 7.03 12.04
C PHE A 194 -14.12 8.05 11.46
N GLY A 195 -14.15 8.28 10.14
CA GLY A 195 -13.22 9.19 9.50
C GLY A 195 -11.77 8.72 9.64
N TYR A 196 -10.82 9.66 9.61
CA TYR A 196 -9.42 9.37 9.91
C TYR A 196 -9.19 9.27 11.42
N VAL A 197 -8.68 8.13 11.88
CA VAL A 197 -8.36 7.89 13.29
C VAL A 197 -6.84 7.79 13.50
N ASN A 198 -6.37 8.30 14.64
CA ASN A 198 -4.94 8.23 15.00
C ASN A 198 -4.53 6.84 15.49
N ASN A 199 -5.42 6.14 16.20
CA ASN A 199 -5.16 4.81 16.75
C ASN A 199 -6.09 3.77 16.11
N VAL A 200 -5.68 3.19 14.99
CA VAL A 200 -6.43 2.11 14.32
C VAL A 200 -6.45 0.81 15.15
N TYR A 201 -5.47 0.62 16.02
CA TYR A 201 -5.28 -0.65 16.74
C TYR A 201 -6.36 -0.90 17.79
N GLU A 202 -6.92 0.15 18.41
CA GLU A 202 -8.09 0.02 19.29
C GLU A 202 -9.33 -0.53 18.59
N PHE A 203 -9.49 -0.20 17.30
CA PHE A 203 -10.60 -0.69 16.48
C PHE A 203 -10.34 -2.11 16.02
N ILE A 204 -9.12 -2.40 15.52
CA ILE A 204 -8.69 -3.75 15.17
C ILE A 204 -8.89 -4.69 16.35
N ASN A 205 -8.40 -4.31 17.53
CA ASN A 205 -8.50 -5.09 18.75
C ASN A 205 -9.93 -5.34 19.24
N LYS A 206 -10.92 -4.56 18.77
CA LYS A 206 -12.35 -4.76 19.07
C LYS A 206 -13.07 -5.59 18.01
N ALA A 207 -12.61 -5.53 16.77
CA ALA A 207 -13.29 -6.19 15.66
C ALA A 207 -13.37 -7.71 15.85
N LYS A 208 -14.48 -8.31 15.39
CA LYS A 208 -14.59 -9.75 15.18
C LYS A 208 -13.69 -10.19 14.04
N ALA A 209 -13.71 -9.44 12.94
CA ALA A 209 -12.90 -9.69 11.76
C ALA A 209 -12.64 -8.38 11.00
N ILE A 210 -11.52 -8.34 10.28
CA ILE A 210 -11.25 -7.31 9.27
C ILE A 210 -11.76 -7.80 7.92
N ILE A 211 -12.50 -6.96 7.21
CA ILE A 211 -12.99 -7.24 5.86
C ILE A 211 -12.24 -6.38 4.85
N ILE A 212 -11.40 -7.00 4.01
CA ILE A 212 -10.70 -6.32 2.91
C ILE A 212 -11.44 -6.60 1.61
N THR A 213 -12.24 -5.62 1.17
CA THR A 213 -13.03 -5.70 -0.07
C THR A 213 -12.31 -5.14 -1.29
N SER A 214 -10.98 -5.04 -1.24
CA SER A 214 -10.17 -4.47 -2.31
C SER A 214 -10.21 -5.31 -3.59
N TYR A 215 -10.28 -4.62 -4.72
CA TYR A 215 -10.11 -5.23 -6.05
C TYR A 215 -8.67 -5.64 -6.33
N TYR A 216 -7.71 -5.06 -5.60
CA TYR A 216 -6.31 -5.46 -5.60
C TYR A 216 -5.61 -4.85 -4.37
N GLU A 217 -4.76 -5.64 -3.71
CA GLU A 217 -3.77 -5.16 -2.75
C GLU A 217 -2.39 -5.63 -3.19
N ALA A 218 -1.39 -4.74 -3.09
CA ALA A 218 -0.01 -5.14 -3.34
C ALA A 218 0.53 -5.97 -2.19
N PHE A 219 0.38 -5.47 -0.95
CA PHE A 219 0.71 -6.17 0.28
C PHE A 219 0.07 -5.40 1.46
N PRO A 220 -1.12 -5.81 1.95
CA PRO A 220 -1.90 -4.99 2.88
C PRO A 220 -1.36 -5.09 4.32
N TYR A 221 -0.69 -4.03 4.81
CA TYR A 221 -0.21 -3.95 6.20
C TYR A 221 -1.29 -4.22 7.24
N VAL A 222 -2.52 -3.75 7.00
CA VAL A 222 -3.66 -4.01 7.90
C VAL A 222 -3.88 -5.50 8.11
N CYS A 223 -3.56 -6.35 7.14
CA CYS A 223 -3.65 -7.79 7.29
C CYS A 223 -2.62 -8.31 8.32
N LEU A 224 -1.35 -7.92 8.16
CA LEU A 224 -0.29 -8.25 9.13
C LEU A 224 -0.62 -7.73 10.54
N GLU A 225 -1.01 -6.46 10.64
CA GLU A 225 -1.36 -5.81 11.90
C GLU A 225 -2.52 -6.55 12.59
N SER A 226 -3.53 -6.98 11.84
CA SER A 226 -4.71 -7.68 12.40
C SER A 226 -4.38 -9.08 12.88
N LEU A 227 -3.58 -9.82 12.11
CA LEU A 227 -3.13 -11.15 12.50
C LEU A 227 -2.26 -11.11 13.76
N TYR A 228 -1.43 -10.06 13.92
CA TYR A 228 -0.67 -9.85 15.15
C TYR A 228 -1.57 -9.73 16.40
N TYR A 229 -2.73 -9.06 16.29
CA TYR A 229 -3.70 -8.97 17.40
C TYR A 229 -4.68 -10.16 17.48
N GLY A 230 -4.44 -11.25 16.74
CA GLY A 230 -5.32 -12.41 16.71
C GLY A 230 -6.71 -12.11 16.14
N VAL A 231 -6.80 -11.16 15.21
CA VAL A 231 -8.05 -10.77 14.54
C VAL A 231 -8.07 -11.40 13.14
N PRO A 232 -9.02 -12.28 12.84
CA PRO A 232 -9.11 -12.91 11.53
C PRO A 232 -9.38 -11.86 10.44
N VAL A 233 -8.82 -12.12 9.25
CA VAL A 233 -8.95 -11.23 8.09
C VAL A 233 -9.65 -12.00 6.98
N LEU A 234 -10.72 -11.41 6.45
CA LEU A 234 -11.49 -11.93 5.32
C LEU A 234 -11.20 -11.04 4.10
N VAL A 235 -10.79 -11.65 3.00
CA VAL A 235 -10.40 -10.94 1.78
C VAL A 235 -11.16 -11.47 0.58
N LEU A 236 -11.33 -10.62 -0.44
CA LEU A 236 -11.82 -11.10 -1.74
C LEU A 236 -10.73 -11.90 -2.45
N ASN A 237 -11.12 -12.87 -3.29
CA ASN A 237 -10.20 -13.58 -4.20
C ASN A 237 -9.41 -12.66 -5.14
N SER A 238 -9.86 -11.42 -5.32
CA SER A 238 -9.13 -10.39 -6.08
C SER A 238 -8.01 -9.70 -5.30
N ALA A 239 -7.85 -9.95 -4.00
CA ALA A 239 -6.99 -9.17 -3.09
C ALA A 239 -5.48 -9.47 -3.20
N GLY A 240 -4.99 -9.88 -4.37
CA GLY A 240 -3.56 -9.92 -4.71
C GLY A 240 -2.64 -10.44 -3.59
N GLY A 241 -1.70 -9.60 -3.14
CA GLY A 241 -0.71 -9.98 -2.13
C GLY A 241 -1.27 -10.22 -0.72
N ALA A 242 -2.58 -10.09 -0.48
CA ALA A 242 -3.18 -10.58 0.77
C ALA A 242 -3.08 -12.10 0.91
N PHE A 243 -3.13 -12.85 -0.20
CA PHE A 243 -2.98 -14.32 -0.23
C PHE A 243 -1.57 -14.83 0.07
N GLU A 244 -0.61 -13.92 0.17
CA GLU A 244 0.76 -14.25 0.57
C GLU A 244 0.95 -14.05 2.09
N ILE A 245 -0.07 -13.50 2.77
CA ILE A 245 -0.09 -13.28 4.21
C ILE A 245 -1.00 -14.30 4.93
N LEU A 246 -2.12 -14.66 4.29
CA LEU A 246 -3.16 -15.58 4.81
C LEU A 246 -2.94 -17.00 4.31
#